data_AF-A0A376F9Q1-F1
#
_entry.id   AF-A0A376F9Q1-F1
#
_cell.length_a   1.000
_cell.length_b   1.000
_cell.length_c   1.000
_cell.angle_alpha   90.00
_cell.angle_beta   90.00
_cell.angle_gamma   90.00
#
_symmetry.space_group_name_H-M   'P 1'
#
loop_
_entity.id
_entity.type
_entity.pdbx_description
1 polymer ?
#
loop_
_entity_poly.entity_id
_entity_poly.type
_entity_poly.pdbx_seq_one_letter_code
_entity_poly.pdbx_strand_id
1 'polypeptide(L)'
;MVTQAPEQLVTDHYAPMIELAQPLEKGGKTIVFDDFLKQVDELYRYLTAVQDAANSGMPAPGGEAISRLQASAGRLPGGLQTMFSNMAVGASSDTQRRDLENVRKRINVEVGGFCRQAIAGRYPLVRSASTEVTPDDLARMFAPGTGLMDAFFRDNLTNKVDTTQANWRFMPGIDGKTLPGSEGLLRPFQQAQSIRDAFFANGATTPSFKVTVRTVRMDNTILNLTLDVDGQLLRYSHGPQAVQIMNWPGPGGTNQVRMQLGLANGSTATLVTNGAWALNRFFDKASTSPGAGSLSRQATFSVDGHQVTLEFAPNSIRNPFQLPRFSCP
;
A
#
# COMPACT_ATOMS: atom_id res chain seq x y z
N MET A 1 -62.55 13.75 31.42
CA MET A 1 -61.34 14.00 30.59
C MET A 1 -61.41 15.44 30.14
N VAL A 2 -60.41 16.26 30.45
CA VAL A 2 -60.37 17.64 29.94
C VAL A 2 -60.01 17.53 28.46
N THR A 3 -60.95 17.82 27.57
CA THR A 3 -60.71 17.95 26.13
C THR A 3 -59.82 19.16 25.91
N GLN A 4 -58.58 18.94 25.46
CA GLN A 4 -57.70 20.03 25.03
C GLN A 4 -58.41 20.88 23.97
N ALA A 5 -58.25 22.21 24.05
CA ALA A 5 -58.73 23.12 23.04
C ALA A 5 -58.05 22.81 21.68
N PRO A 6 -58.75 22.91 20.53
CA PRO A 6 -58.18 22.67 19.21
C PRO A 6 -56.89 23.46 18.94
N GLU A 7 -56.79 24.68 19.47
CA GLU A 7 -55.63 25.55 19.36
C GLU A 7 -54.41 24.99 20.10
N GLN A 8 -54.63 24.35 21.26
CA GLN A 8 -53.57 23.73 22.04
C GLN A 8 -53.02 22.50 21.29
N LEU A 9 -53.89 21.69 20.69
CA LEU A 9 -53.48 20.53 19.89
C LEU A 9 -52.61 20.93 18.69
N VAL A 10 -52.95 22.02 18.01
CA VAL A 10 -52.15 22.55 16.89
C VAL A 10 -50.82 23.10 17.40
N THR A 11 -50.81 23.85 18.51
CA THR A 11 -49.60 24.41 19.10
C THR A 11 -48.64 23.32 19.56
N ASP A 12 -49.14 22.27 20.22
CA ASP A 12 -48.36 21.13 20.67
C ASP A 12 -47.77 20.35 19.48
N HIS A 13 -48.53 20.19 18.38
CA HIS A 13 -48.05 19.53 17.17
C HIS A 13 -46.88 20.28 16.50
N TYR A 14 -46.95 21.61 16.45
CA TYR A 14 -45.92 22.45 15.83
C TYR A 14 -44.90 23.02 16.82
N ALA A 15 -44.94 22.63 18.10
CA ALA A 15 -44.06 23.16 19.14
C ALA A 15 -42.56 23.14 18.75
N PRO A 16 -42.01 22.07 18.15
CA PRO A 16 -40.60 22.05 17.73
C PRO A 16 -40.25 23.10 16.66
N MET A 17 -41.20 23.43 15.78
CA MET A 17 -41.02 24.47 14.77
C MET A 17 -41.17 25.87 15.37
N ILE A 18 -42.10 26.02 16.33
CA ILE A 18 -42.31 27.28 17.04
C ILE A 18 -41.08 27.62 17.87
N GLU A 19 -40.46 26.66 18.55
CA GLU A 19 -39.21 26.84 19.30
C GLU A 19 -38.07 27.39 18.43
N LEU A 20 -37.95 26.89 17.19
CA LEU A 20 -36.94 27.40 16.25
C LEU A 20 -37.16 28.86 15.82
N ALA A 21 -38.40 29.33 15.87
CA ALA A 21 -38.79 30.70 15.54
C ALA A 21 -38.75 31.65 16.76
N GLN A 22 -38.41 31.16 17.96
CA GLN A 22 -38.35 32.01 19.14
C GLN A 22 -37.14 32.95 19.08
N PRO A 23 -37.30 34.23 19.48
CA PRO A 23 -36.19 35.15 19.65
C PRO A 23 -35.22 34.67 20.72
N LEU A 24 -33.92 34.81 20.47
CA LEU A 24 -32.87 34.51 21.46
C LEU A 24 -32.91 35.48 22.67
N GLU A 25 -33.38 36.72 22.43
CA GLU A 25 -33.54 37.75 23.45
C GLU A 25 -34.94 38.35 23.38
N LYS A 26 -35.49 38.78 24.52
CA LYS A 26 -36.81 39.43 24.58
C LYS A 26 -36.84 40.68 23.71
N GLY A 27 -37.62 40.65 22.62
CA GLY A 27 -37.74 41.75 21.66
C GLY A 27 -36.67 41.77 20.56
N GLY A 28 -35.77 40.77 20.52
CA GLY A 28 -34.76 40.62 19.48
C GLY A 28 -35.34 40.15 18.14
N LYS A 29 -34.60 40.41 17.05
CA LYS A 29 -34.94 39.94 15.69
C LYS A 29 -34.27 38.60 15.34
N THR A 30 -33.27 38.19 16.10
CA THR A 30 -32.52 36.95 15.88
C THR A 30 -33.23 35.78 16.53
N ILE A 31 -33.48 34.73 15.75
CA ILE A 31 -34.18 33.53 16.19
C ILE A 31 -33.22 32.34 16.30
N VAL A 32 -33.63 31.30 17.01
CA VAL A 32 -32.84 30.05 17.17
C VAL A 32 -32.43 29.46 15.81
N PHE A 33 -33.30 29.55 14.79
CA PHE A 33 -33.01 29.04 13.46
C PHE A 33 -31.86 29.76 12.74
N ASP A 34 -31.53 31.01 13.11
CA ASP A 34 -30.46 31.78 12.46
C ASP A 34 -29.09 31.13 12.63
N ASP A 35 -28.86 30.41 13.72
CA ASP A 35 -27.60 29.68 13.93
C ASP A 35 -27.45 28.49 12.97
N PHE A 36 -28.54 27.87 12.54
CA PHE A 36 -28.51 26.84 11.52
C PHE A 36 -28.21 27.43 10.13
N LEU A 37 -28.75 28.62 9.83
CA LEU A 37 -28.43 29.34 8.60
C LEU A 37 -26.96 29.74 8.54
N LYS A 38 -26.36 30.18 9.65
CA LYS A 38 -24.92 30.45 9.74
C LYS A 38 -24.10 29.19 9.45
N GLN A 39 -24.49 28.02 9.96
CA GLN A 39 -23.78 26.77 9.68
C GLN A 39 -23.86 26.37 8.21
N VAL A 40 -24.97 26.66 7.52
CA VAL A 40 -25.08 26.46 6.06
C VAL A 40 -24.14 27.40 5.30
N ASP A 41 -24.01 28.67 5.72
CA ASP A 41 -23.04 29.62 5.15
C ASP A 41 -21.59 29.17 5.40
N GLU A 42 -21.28 28.68 6.61
CA GLU A 42 -19.97 28.09 6.94
C GLU A 42 -19.66 26.89 6.04
N LEU A 43 -20.64 26.00 5.82
CA LEU A 43 -20.49 24.87 4.92
C LEU A 43 -20.20 25.34 3.49
N TYR A 44 -20.92 26.34 2.99
CA TYR A 44 -20.70 26.90 1.66
C TYR A 44 -19.28 27.47 1.49
N ARG A 45 -18.80 28.25 2.46
CA ARG A 45 -17.42 28.77 2.45
C ARG A 45 -16.39 27.66 2.47
N TYR A 46 -16.63 26.63 3.28
CA TYR A 46 -15.76 25.46 3.33
C TYR A 46 -15.72 24.72 1.99
N LEU A 47 -16.87 24.45 1.35
CA LEU A 47 -16.92 23.79 0.04
C LEU A 47 -16.22 24.60 -1.05
N THR A 48 -16.31 25.92 -0.99
CA THR A 48 -15.58 26.83 -1.88
C THR A 48 -14.07 26.69 -1.67
N ALA A 49 -13.61 26.70 -0.42
CA ALA A 49 -12.20 26.49 -0.10
C ALA A 49 -11.68 25.11 -0.54
N VAL A 50 -12.49 24.04 -0.42
CA VAL A 50 -12.13 22.70 -0.94
C VAL A 50 -12.00 22.72 -2.46
N GLN A 51 -12.91 23.41 -3.16
CA GLN A 51 -12.85 23.57 -4.61
C GLN A 51 -11.59 24.34 -5.06
N ASP A 52 -11.22 25.40 -4.34
CA ASP A 52 -10.02 26.18 -4.65
C ASP A 52 -8.73 25.39 -4.37
N ALA A 53 -8.69 24.65 -3.25
CA ALA A 53 -7.60 23.72 -2.95
C ALA A 53 -7.45 22.66 -4.05
N ALA A 54 -8.57 22.12 -4.54
CA ALA A 54 -8.57 21.14 -5.63
C ALA A 54 -8.05 21.71 -6.96
N ASN A 55 -8.41 22.96 -7.27
CA ASN A 55 -7.95 23.63 -8.48
C ASN A 55 -6.46 24.00 -8.42
N SER A 56 -5.96 24.32 -7.23
CA SER A 56 -4.56 24.70 -6.99
C SER A 56 -3.65 23.51 -6.64
N GLY A 57 -4.21 22.31 -6.46
CA GLY A 57 -3.47 21.11 -6.03
C GLY A 57 -3.02 21.16 -4.57
N MET A 58 -3.56 22.07 -3.76
CA MET A 58 -3.26 22.18 -2.33
C MET A 58 -4.07 21.17 -1.51
N PRO A 59 -3.61 20.81 -0.29
CA PRO A 59 -4.40 20.01 0.64
C PRO A 59 -5.73 20.70 0.97
N ALA A 60 -6.81 19.91 1.01
CA ALA A 60 -8.12 20.43 1.42
C ALA A 60 -8.11 20.86 2.91
N PRO A 61 -8.87 21.91 3.28
CA PRO A 61 -9.06 22.27 4.68
C PRO A 61 -9.80 21.18 5.47
N GLY A 62 -9.75 21.26 6.80
CA GLY A 62 -10.44 20.31 7.69
C GLY A 62 -11.97 20.37 7.57
N GLY A 63 -12.62 19.21 7.65
CA GLY A 63 -14.08 19.05 7.46
C GLY A 63 -14.95 19.40 8.68
N GLU A 64 -14.49 20.28 9.58
CA GLU A 64 -15.21 20.61 10.81
C GLU A 64 -16.62 21.16 10.54
N ALA A 65 -16.77 22.00 9.51
CA ALA A 65 -18.08 22.54 9.10
C ALA A 65 -19.10 21.43 8.78
N ILE A 66 -18.66 20.33 8.14
CA ILE A 66 -19.52 19.17 7.86
C ILE A 66 -19.95 18.50 9.16
N SER A 67 -18.99 18.22 10.06
CA SER A 67 -19.28 17.54 11.33
C SER A 67 -20.21 18.36 12.23
N ARG A 68 -20.05 19.68 12.26
CA ARG A 68 -20.90 20.61 13.00
C ARG A 68 -22.32 20.64 12.44
N LEU A 69 -22.47 20.72 11.11
CA LEU A 69 -23.79 20.68 10.46
C LEU A 69 -24.51 19.35 10.75
N GLN A 70 -23.78 18.23 10.69
CA GLN A 70 -24.33 16.90 11.02
C GLN A 70 -24.79 16.80 12.48
N ALA A 71 -23.98 17.31 13.42
CA ALA A 71 -24.34 17.33 14.84
C ALA A 71 -25.57 18.19 15.11
N SER A 72 -25.70 19.35 14.45
CA SER A 72 -26.86 20.23 14.57
C SER A 72 -28.10 19.65 13.91
N ALA A 73 -27.97 18.92 12.80
CA ALA A 73 -29.09 18.30 12.10
C ALA A 73 -29.96 17.44 13.03
N GLY A 74 -29.35 16.72 13.97
CA GLY A 74 -30.05 15.89 14.95
C GLY A 74 -30.94 16.66 15.94
N ARG A 75 -30.84 18.00 16.00
CA ARG A 75 -31.68 18.87 16.85
C ARG A 75 -32.87 19.47 16.10
N LEU A 76 -32.92 19.33 14.78
CA LEU A 76 -34.02 19.85 13.96
C LEU A 76 -35.20 18.88 13.94
N PRO A 77 -36.44 19.37 13.81
CA PRO A 77 -37.62 18.52 13.71
C PRO A 77 -37.89 18.06 12.28
N GLY A 78 -38.42 16.84 12.14
CA GLY A 78 -39.05 16.33 10.92
C GLY A 78 -38.23 16.52 9.64
N GLY A 79 -38.82 17.17 8.64
CA GLY A 79 -38.18 17.36 7.33
C GLY A 79 -36.89 18.19 7.36
N LEU A 80 -36.73 19.10 8.32
CA LEU A 80 -35.51 19.92 8.44
C LEU A 80 -34.31 19.07 8.85
N GLN A 81 -34.50 18.10 9.74
CA GLN A 81 -33.47 17.12 10.10
C GLN A 81 -32.99 16.37 8.86
N THR A 82 -33.91 15.85 8.05
CA THR A 82 -33.58 15.12 6.83
C THR A 82 -32.84 16.02 5.84
N MET A 83 -33.28 17.27 5.65
CA MET A 83 -32.62 18.20 4.74
C MET A 83 -31.17 18.50 5.16
N PHE A 84 -30.94 18.84 6.43
CA PHE A 84 -29.61 19.16 6.95
C PHE A 84 -28.69 17.94 6.97
N SER A 85 -29.21 16.77 7.34
CA SER A 85 -28.45 15.51 7.31
C SER A 85 -28.02 15.18 5.89
N ASN A 86 -28.93 15.29 4.91
CA ASN A 86 -28.60 15.03 3.50
C ASN A 86 -27.58 16.03 2.96
N MET A 87 -27.66 17.29 3.39
CA MET A 87 -26.67 18.32 3.01
C MET A 87 -25.28 17.99 3.56
N ALA A 88 -25.18 17.62 4.83
CA ALA A 88 -23.91 17.22 5.45
C ALA A 88 -23.34 15.96 4.79
N VAL A 89 -24.17 14.94 4.52
CA VAL A 89 -23.74 13.70 3.86
C VAL A 89 -23.30 13.96 2.42
N GLY A 90 -24.04 14.77 1.68
CA GLY A 90 -23.68 15.21 0.34
C GLY A 90 -22.35 15.95 0.30
N ALA A 91 -22.16 16.92 1.20
CA ALA A 91 -20.90 17.65 1.34
C ALA A 91 -19.72 16.74 1.71
N SER A 92 -19.91 15.79 2.62
CA SER A 92 -18.89 14.78 2.94
C SER A 92 -18.51 13.95 1.71
N SER A 93 -19.48 13.46 0.95
CA SER A 93 -19.24 12.64 -0.23
C SER A 93 -18.51 13.43 -1.34
N ASP A 94 -18.93 14.65 -1.60
CA ASP A 94 -18.33 15.49 -2.65
C ASP A 94 -16.92 15.94 -2.30
N THR A 95 -16.67 16.29 -1.04
CA THR A 95 -15.32 16.67 -0.58
C THR A 95 -14.36 15.49 -0.61
N GLN A 96 -14.79 14.30 -0.18
CA GLN A 96 -14.01 13.08 -0.31
C GLN A 96 -13.69 12.75 -1.77
N ARG A 97 -14.67 12.87 -2.68
CA ARG A 97 -14.45 12.59 -4.11
C ARG A 97 -13.41 13.54 -4.71
N ARG A 98 -13.50 14.83 -4.42
CA ARG A 98 -12.54 15.84 -4.88
C ARG A 98 -11.14 15.62 -4.32
N ASP A 99 -11.05 15.32 -3.03
CA ASP A 99 -9.78 15.01 -2.38
C ASP A 99 -9.10 13.78 -3.05
N LEU A 100 -9.86 12.71 -3.34
CA LEU A 100 -9.33 11.56 -4.07
C LEU A 100 -8.86 11.92 -5.48
N GLU A 101 -9.59 12.76 -6.20
CA GLU A 101 -9.18 13.26 -7.52
C GLU A 101 -7.86 14.05 -7.44
N ASN A 102 -7.71 14.89 -6.42
CA ASN A 102 -6.47 15.64 -6.18
C ASN A 102 -5.31 14.70 -5.86
N VAL A 103 -5.52 13.71 -4.98
CA VAL A 103 -4.51 12.70 -4.66
C VAL A 103 -4.10 11.93 -5.92
N ARG A 104 -5.05 11.52 -6.77
CA ARG A 104 -4.78 10.86 -8.06
C ARG A 104 -3.94 11.71 -9.01
N LYS A 105 -4.23 13.01 -9.10
CA LYS A 105 -3.43 13.93 -9.92
C LYS A 105 -2.02 14.06 -9.36
N ARG A 106 -1.90 14.30 -8.05
CA ARG A 106 -0.62 14.52 -7.38
C ARG A 106 0.29 13.29 -7.42
N ILE A 107 -0.22 12.10 -7.13
CA ILE A 107 0.59 10.88 -7.17
C ILE A 107 1.16 10.61 -8.57
N ASN A 108 0.38 10.87 -9.63
CA ASN A 108 0.85 10.68 -10.99
C ASN A 108 1.99 11.65 -11.35
N VAL A 109 1.96 12.87 -10.82
CA VAL A 109 3.00 13.89 -11.02
C VAL A 109 4.22 13.64 -10.15
N GLU A 110 4.03 13.48 -8.84
CA GLU A 110 5.10 13.37 -7.84
C GLU A 110 5.82 12.02 -7.88
N VAL A 111 5.10 10.95 -8.23
CA VAL A 111 5.61 9.57 -8.18
C VAL A 111 5.57 8.89 -9.54
N GLY A 112 4.48 9.07 -10.28
CA GLY A 112 4.21 8.36 -11.54
C GLY A 112 5.29 8.58 -12.61
N GLY A 113 5.82 9.80 -12.73
CA GLY A 113 6.91 10.12 -13.67
C GLY A 113 8.16 9.27 -13.44
N PHE A 114 8.71 9.32 -12.21
CA PHE A 114 9.86 8.50 -11.83
C PHE A 114 9.58 7.00 -11.94
N CYS A 115 8.39 6.57 -11.49
CA CYS A 115 7.99 5.17 -11.55
C CYS A 115 8.03 4.62 -12.99
N ARG A 116 7.43 5.32 -13.95
CA ARG A 116 7.43 4.87 -15.35
C ARG A 116 8.83 4.83 -15.97
N GLN A 117 9.71 5.75 -15.58
CA GLN A 117 11.06 5.84 -16.13
C GLN A 117 12.01 4.78 -15.55
N ALA A 118 12.00 4.62 -14.23
CA ALA A 118 13.02 3.85 -13.50
C ALA A 118 12.54 2.50 -12.98
N ILE A 119 11.22 2.27 -12.87
CA ILE A 119 10.65 1.10 -12.17
C ILE A 119 9.81 0.22 -13.10
N ALA A 120 8.94 0.82 -13.91
CA ALA A 120 8.00 0.08 -14.75
C ALA A 120 8.72 -0.84 -15.74
N GLY A 121 8.22 -2.08 -15.87
CA GLY A 121 8.69 -3.03 -16.88
C GLY A 121 10.09 -3.60 -16.64
N ARG A 122 10.67 -3.40 -15.44
CA ARG A 122 12.05 -3.77 -15.13
C ARG A 122 12.15 -4.88 -14.09
N TYR A 123 13.26 -5.60 -14.12
CA TYR A 123 13.62 -6.63 -13.15
C TYR A 123 14.07 -5.98 -11.82
N PRO A 124 13.72 -6.50 -10.63
CA PRO A 124 13.08 -7.80 -10.35
C PRO A 124 11.55 -7.77 -10.31
N LEU A 125 10.91 -6.61 -10.50
CA LEU A 125 9.45 -6.46 -10.40
C LEU A 125 8.71 -7.17 -11.55
N VAL A 126 9.34 -7.22 -12.73
CA VAL A 126 8.90 -8.02 -13.88
C VAL A 126 9.95 -9.08 -14.15
N ARG A 127 9.65 -10.35 -13.84
CA ARG A 127 10.62 -11.45 -13.91
C ARG A 127 11.22 -11.67 -15.29
N SER A 128 10.43 -11.45 -16.34
CA SER A 128 10.87 -11.63 -17.74
C SER A 128 11.68 -10.45 -18.28
N ALA A 129 11.84 -9.37 -17.52
CA ALA A 129 12.53 -8.18 -18.02
C ALA A 129 14.04 -8.39 -18.11
N SER A 130 14.62 -7.92 -19.21
CA SER A 130 16.07 -7.88 -19.43
C SER A 130 16.71 -6.69 -18.73
N THR A 131 16.04 -5.53 -18.71
CA THR A 131 16.51 -4.32 -18.02
C THR A 131 16.23 -4.38 -16.52
N GLU A 132 17.16 -3.89 -15.73
CA GLU A 132 17.09 -3.89 -14.27
C GLU A 132 16.70 -2.51 -13.74
N VAL A 133 16.02 -2.52 -12.59
CA VAL A 133 15.95 -1.38 -11.69
C VAL A 133 17.29 -1.28 -10.98
N THR A 134 17.89 -0.10 -10.84
CA THR A 134 19.10 0.03 -10.02
C THR A 134 18.75 -0.09 -8.53
N PRO A 135 19.65 -0.55 -7.64
CA PRO A 135 19.38 -0.56 -6.20
C PRO A 135 18.96 0.82 -5.66
N ASP A 136 19.57 1.89 -6.17
CA ASP A 136 19.28 3.27 -5.78
C ASP A 136 17.89 3.70 -6.26
N ASP A 137 17.47 3.34 -7.48
CA ASP A 137 16.13 3.62 -7.96
C ASP A 137 15.07 2.84 -7.18
N LEU A 138 15.36 1.57 -6.83
CA LEU A 138 14.48 0.77 -5.98
C LEU A 138 14.35 1.41 -4.59
N ALA A 139 15.46 1.87 -4.00
CA ALA A 139 15.45 2.59 -2.72
C ALA A 139 14.65 3.89 -2.82
N ARG A 140 14.93 4.73 -3.83
CA ARG A 140 14.20 5.98 -4.05
C ARG A 140 12.71 5.77 -4.19
N MET A 141 12.27 4.66 -4.78
CA MET A 141 10.85 4.35 -4.92
C MET A 141 10.22 3.77 -3.64
N PHE A 142 10.86 2.78 -3.02
CA PHE A 142 10.23 1.86 -2.06
C PHE A 142 10.83 1.87 -0.65
N ALA A 143 11.97 2.54 -0.41
CA ALA A 143 12.62 2.51 0.89
C ALA A 143 11.67 2.98 2.01
N PRO A 144 11.72 2.36 3.20
CA PRO A 144 10.95 2.82 4.35
C PRO A 144 11.33 4.25 4.74
N GLY A 145 10.34 5.07 5.09
CA GLY A 145 10.48 6.45 5.56
C GLY A 145 10.79 7.47 4.47
N THR A 146 11.62 7.11 3.49
CA THR A 146 12.21 8.05 2.51
C THR A 146 11.82 7.78 1.06
N GLY A 147 11.33 6.58 0.73
CA GLY A 147 10.90 6.25 -0.62
C GLY A 147 9.67 7.05 -1.03
N LEU A 148 9.56 7.39 -2.32
CA LEU A 148 8.48 8.22 -2.88
C LEU A 148 7.09 7.67 -2.53
N MET A 149 6.88 6.35 -2.58
CA MET A 149 5.58 5.75 -2.24
C MET A 149 5.23 5.91 -0.77
N ASP A 150 6.20 5.68 0.12
CA ASP A 150 5.98 5.76 1.57
C ASP A 150 5.81 7.20 2.03
N ALA A 151 6.65 8.11 1.52
CA ALA A 151 6.54 9.54 1.80
C ALA A 151 5.19 10.09 1.34
N PHE A 152 4.79 9.80 0.10
CA PHE A 152 3.50 10.25 -0.41
C PHE A 152 2.33 9.67 0.40
N PHE A 153 2.38 8.39 0.77
CA PHE A 153 1.32 7.77 1.59
C PHE A 153 1.22 8.44 2.96
N ARG A 154 2.36 8.64 3.63
CA ARG A 154 2.41 9.29 4.94
C ARG A 154 1.83 10.70 4.90
N ASP A 155 2.23 11.48 3.90
CA ASP A 155 1.92 12.91 3.85
C ASP A 155 0.47 13.16 3.37
N ASN A 156 -0.15 12.20 2.66
CA ASN A 156 -1.45 12.43 2.01
C ASN A 156 -2.56 11.46 2.41
N LEU A 157 -2.23 10.27 2.94
CA LEU A 157 -3.17 9.15 3.09
C LEU A 157 -3.23 8.55 4.51
N THR A 158 -2.22 8.71 5.36
CA THR A 158 -2.19 8.08 6.70
C THR A 158 -3.44 8.33 7.53
N ASN A 159 -3.97 9.56 7.53
CA ASN A 159 -5.17 9.90 8.33
C ASN A 159 -6.49 9.64 7.59
N LYS A 160 -6.44 9.01 6.41
CA LYS A 160 -7.59 8.80 5.52
C LYS A 160 -7.82 7.33 5.19
N VAL A 161 -6.89 6.44 5.54
CA VAL A 161 -6.88 5.04 5.15
C VAL A 161 -6.77 4.13 6.36
N ASP A 162 -7.65 3.14 6.45
CA ASP A 162 -7.57 2.04 7.38
C ASP A 162 -6.66 0.95 6.79
N THR A 163 -5.46 0.79 7.38
CA THR A 163 -4.46 -0.20 7.00
C THR A 163 -4.40 -1.38 7.98
N THR A 164 -5.37 -1.50 8.89
CA THR A 164 -5.38 -2.57 9.92
C THR A 164 -5.69 -3.95 9.35
N GLN A 165 -6.31 -3.99 8.17
CA GLN A 165 -6.67 -5.20 7.44
C GLN A 165 -5.80 -5.38 6.20
N ALA A 166 -5.74 -6.61 5.67
CA ALA A 166 -4.99 -6.90 4.44
C ALA A 166 -5.51 -6.11 3.21
N ASN A 167 -6.82 -5.86 3.17
CA ASN A 167 -7.44 -5.03 2.15
C ASN A 167 -7.61 -3.62 2.69
N TRP A 168 -6.75 -2.70 2.27
CA TRP A 168 -6.87 -1.31 2.72
C TRP A 168 -8.09 -0.65 2.12
N ARG A 169 -8.71 0.20 2.93
CA ARG A 169 -9.91 0.96 2.56
C ARG A 169 -9.77 2.38 3.08
N PHE A 170 -10.40 3.33 2.40
CA PHE A 170 -10.55 4.67 2.96
C PHE A 170 -11.44 4.62 4.19
N MET A 171 -11.18 5.50 5.15
CA MET A 171 -12.04 5.69 6.30
C MET A 171 -13.44 6.14 5.82
N PRO A 172 -14.51 5.66 6.47
CA PRO A 172 -15.85 6.02 6.10
C PRO A 172 -16.13 7.52 6.28
N GLY A 173 -17.06 8.05 5.49
CA GLY A 173 -17.63 9.39 5.70
C GLY A 173 -18.51 9.45 6.95
N ILE A 174 -19.15 10.61 7.15
CA ILE A 174 -20.02 10.84 8.31
C ILE A 174 -21.26 9.92 8.35
N ASP A 175 -21.61 9.30 7.22
CA ASP A 175 -22.70 8.33 7.09
C ASP A 175 -22.26 6.88 7.35
N GLY A 176 -21.00 6.67 7.73
CA GLY A 176 -20.43 5.35 7.97
C GLY A 176 -20.11 4.57 6.69
N LYS A 177 -20.27 5.16 5.51
CA LYS A 177 -20.01 4.49 4.23
C LYS A 177 -18.66 4.88 3.66
N THR A 178 -18.01 3.95 2.98
CA THR A 178 -16.80 4.22 2.21
C THR A 178 -17.16 4.71 0.83
N LEU A 179 -16.26 5.50 0.23
CA LEU A 179 -16.43 6.00 -1.13
C LEU A 179 -16.18 4.87 -2.15
N PRO A 180 -17.17 4.45 -2.97
CA PRO A 180 -16.99 3.35 -3.93
C PRO A 180 -15.93 3.64 -4.98
N GLY A 181 -15.20 2.63 -5.42
CA GLY A 181 -14.18 2.76 -6.48
C GLY A 181 -12.89 3.48 -6.05
N SER A 182 -12.73 3.75 -4.77
CA SER A 182 -11.51 4.35 -4.19
C SER A 182 -10.37 3.35 -3.99
N GLU A 183 -10.69 2.06 -3.85
CA GLU A 183 -9.75 0.96 -3.54
C GLU A 183 -8.63 0.80 -4.57
N GLY A 184 -8.92 1.08 -5.85
CA GLY A 184 -7.93 1.02 -6.92
C GLY A 184 -6.75 1.96 -6.70
N LEU A 185 -6.96 3.10 -6.02
CA LEU A 185 -5.91 4.06 -5.69
C LEU A 185 -4.95 3.53 -4.61
N LEU A 186 -5.43 2.64 -3.73
CA LEU A 186 -4.63 2.10 -2.63
C LEU A 186 -3.77 0.90 -3.05
N ARG A 187 -4.13 0.24 -4.16
CA ARG A 187 -3.45 -0.97 -4.63
C ARG A 187 -1.94 -0.77 -4.89
N PRO A 188 -1.47 0.28 -5.59
CA PRO A 188 -0.04 0.51 -5.77
C PRO A 188 0.72 0.67 -4.45
N PHE A 189 0.10 1.27 -3.42
CA PHE A 189 0.72 1.43 -2.10
C PHE A 189 0.84 0.11 -1.34
N GLN A 190 -0.19 -0.74 -1.38
CA GLN A 190 -0.12 -2.09 -0.80
C GLN A 190 0.97 -2.94 -1.47
N GLN A 191 1.08 -2.83 -2.80
CA GLN A 191 2.13 -3.51 -3.56
C GLN A 191 3.52 -2.96 -3.21
N ALA A 192 3.66 -1.64 -3.11
CA ALA A 192 4.88 -0.96 -2.71
C ALA A 192 5.33 -1.38 -1.30
N GLN A 193 4.40 -1.47 -0.34
CA GLN A 193 4.70 -1.99 1.00
C GLN A 193 5.21 -3.43 0.92
N SER A 194 4.58 -4.30 0.12
CA SER A 194 5.00 -5.69 -0.01
C SER A 194 6.41 -5.82 -0.61
N ILE A 195 6.76 -4.96 -1.58
CA ILE A 195 8.12 -4.88 -2.16
C ILE A 195 9.10 -4.37 -1.11
N ARG A 196 8.73 -3.30 -0.39
CA ARG A 196 9.53 -2.73 0.69
C ARG A 196 9.88 -3.80 1.72
N ASP A 197 8.88 -4.50 2.22
CA ASP A 197 9.05 -5.50 3.27
C ASP A 197 9.87 -6.73 2.79
N ALA A 198 9.96 -6.96 1.47
CA ALA A 198 10.79 -8.02 0.88
C ALA A 198 12.27 -7.63 0.69
N PHE A 199 12.55 -6.35 0.40
CA PHE A 199 13.89 -5.86 0.08
C PHE A 199 14.53 -4.95 1.12
N PHE A 200 13.79 -4.47 2.13
CA PHE A 200 14.29 -3.50 3.10
C PHE A 200 14.08 -4.02 4.53
N ALA A 201 14.73 -5.15 4.83
CA ALA A 201 14.64 -5.77 6.14
C ALA A 201 15.14 -4.82 7.24
N ASN A 202 14.50 -4.86 8.42
CA ASN A 202 14.88 -4.11 9.62
C ASN A 202 14.99 -2.58 9.42
N GLY A 203 14.19 -2.00 8.52
CA GLY A 203 14.19 -0.56 8.28
C GLY A 203 15.41 -0.05 7.50
N ALA A 204 16.16 -0.95 6.84
CA ALA A 204 17.24 -0.56 5.95
C ALA A 204 16.74 0.40 4.87
N THR A 205 17.58 1.35 4.48
CA THR A 205 17.29 2.29 3.38
C THR A 205 17.88 1.82 2.05
N THR A 206 18.71 0.79 2.08
CA THR A 206 19.30 0.13 0.90
C THR A 206 18.71 -1.27 0.72
N PRO A 207 18.43 -1.73 -0.52
CA PRO A 207 17.89 -3.06 -0.76
C PRO A 207 18.84 -4.15 -0.26
N SER A 208 18.38 -4.96 0.68
CA SER A 208 19.06 -6.15 1.16
C SER A 208 18.08 -7.19 1.73
N PHE A 209 18.43 -8.46 1.59
CA PHE A 209 17.65 -9.54 2.18
C PHE A 209 18.52 -10.73 2.57
N LYS A 210 17.97 -11.60 3.42
CA LYS A 210 18.60 -12.84 3.85
C LYS A 210 17.80 -14.05 3.40
N VAL A 211 18.49 -15.07 2.92
CA VAL A 211 17.89 -16.34 2.52
C VAL A 211 18.71 -17.49 3.09
N THR A 212 18.01 -18.49 3.62
CA THR A 212 18.61 -19.77 3.97
C THR A 212 18.56 -20.67 2.73
N VAL A 213 19.71 -21.15 2.27
CA VAL A 213 19.85 -22.06 1.14
C VAL A 213 20.22 -23.44 1.66
N ARG A 214 19.47 -24.46 1.23
CA ARG A 214 19.71 -25.87 1.59
C ARG A 214 19.83 -26.73 0.34
N THR A 215 20.79 -27.64 0.31
CA THR A 215 20.85 -28.67 -0.74
C THR A 215 19.83 -29.76 -0.45
N VAL A 216 18.86 -29.94 -1.35
CA VAL A 216 17.80 -30.95 -1.21
C VAL A 216 18.17 -32.23 -1.94
N ARG A 217 18.56 -32.10 -3.22
CA ARG A 217 18.90 -33.21 -4.10
C ARG A 217 19.95 -32.79 -5.10
N MET A 218 20.79 -33.73 -5.50
CA MET A 218 21.82 -33.55 -6.52
C MET A 218 21.95 -34.88 -7.26
N ASP A 219 22.02 -34.85 -8.59
CA ASP A 219 22.20 -36.06 -9.39
C ASP A 219 23.48 -36.82 -9.02
N ASN A 220 23.43 -38.15 -9.11
CA ASN A 220 24.58 -39.02 -8.77
C ASN A 220 25.78 -38.85 -9.71
N THR A 221 25.58 -38.23 -10.87
CA THR A 221 26.65 -37.89 -11.83
C THR A 221 27.46 -36.67 -11.41
N ILE A 222 26.98 -35.92 -10.41
CA ILE A 222 27.67 -34.78 -9.82
C ILE A 222 28.41 -35.27 -8.56
N LEU A 223 29.72 -35.02 -8.48
CA LEU A 223 30.56 -35.34 -7.33
C LEU A 223 30.50 -34.25 -6.25
N ASN A 224 30.53 -32.99 -6.69
CA ASN A 224 30.46 -31.84 -5.80
C ASN A 224 29.73 -30.66 -6.44
N LEU A 225 29.09 -29.87 -5.59
CA LEU A 225 28.43 -28.61 -5.89
C LEU A 225 29.14 -27.52 -5.10
N THR A 226 29.50 -26.43 -5.77
CA THR A 226 29.86 -25.16 -5.15
C THR A 226 28.90 -24.08 -5.65
N LEU A 227 28.14 -23.48 -4.74
CA LEU A 227 27.35 -22.29 -5.00
C LEU A 227 28.04 -21.10 -4.32
N ASP A 228 28.48 -20.14 -5.12
CA ASP A 228 29.00 -18.84 -4.69
C ASP A 228 27.92 -17.78 -4.88
N VAL A 229 27.46 -17.19 -3.79
CA VAL A 229 26.55 -16.05 -3.78
C VAL A 229 27.31 -14.86 -3.26
N ASP A 230 27.81 -14.05 -4.19
CA ASP A 230 28.52 -12.80 -3.92
C ASP A 230 29.62 -12.92 -2.83
N GLY A 231 30.45 -13.96 -2.94
CA GLY A 231 31.54 -14.26 -2.01
C GLY A 231 31.15 -15.22 -0.87
N GLN A 232 29.87 -15.62 -0.77
CA GLN A 232 29.39 -16.57 0.24
C GLN A 232 29.26 -17.97 -0.37
N LEU A 233 30.04 -18.93 0.13
CA LEU A 233 30.11 -20.27 -0.43
C LEU A 233 29.24 -21.28 0.31
N LEU A 234 28.42 -22.02 -0.44
CA LEU A 234 27.79 -23.28 -0.03
C LEU A 234 28.45 -24.41 -0.84
N ARG A 235 29.04 -25.38 -0.14
CA ARG A 235 29.68 -26.55 -0.76
C ARG A 235 28.98 -27.84 -0.32
N TYR A 236 28.80 -28.76 -1.26
CA TYR A 236 28.17 -30.05 -0.98
C TYR A 236 28.78 -31.17 -1.83
N SER A 237 28.98 -32.34 -1.24
CA SER A 237 29.58 -33.52 -1.90
C SER A 237 28.99 -34.83 -1.33
N HIS A 238 27.67 -34.99 -1.43
CA HIS A 238 26.93 -36.18 -0.95
C HIS A 238 27.08 -36.52 0.55
N GLY A 239 27.37 -35.51 1.37
CA GLY A 239 27.37 -35.63 2.83
C GLY A 239 25.99 -35.32 3.44
N PRO A 240 25.93 -34.97 4.75
CA PRO A 240 24.74 -34.38 5.34
C PRO A 240 24.27 -33.14 4.55
N GLN A 241 22.97 -32.86 4.55
CA GLN A 241 22.41 -31.71 3.84
C GLN A 241 23.15 -30.42 4.24
N ALA A 242 23.80 -29.78 3.26
CA ALA A 242 24.45 -28.50 3.45
C ALA A 242 23.39 -27.38 3.55
N VAL A 243 23.53 -26.52 4.55
CA VAL A 243 22.65 -25.38 4.81
C VAL A 243 23.51 -24.16 5.09
N GLN A 244 23.21 -23.04 4.45
CA GLN A 244 23.91 -21.78 4.66
C GLN A 244 22.92 -20.61 4.63
N ILE A 245 23.06 -19.67 5.56
CA ILE A 245 22.37 -18.38 5.49
C ILE A 245 23.21 -17.43 4.64
N MET A 246 22.61 -16.89 3.59
CA MET A 246 23.23 -15.97 2.65
C MET A 246 22.56 -14.60 2.74
N ASN A 247 23.36 -13.54 2.60
CA ASN A 247 22.88 -12.18 2.46
C ASN A 247 22.98 -11.79 0.99
N TRP A 248 22.05 -10.97 0.53
CA TRP A 248 22.15 -10.31 -0.77
C TRP A 248 21.94 -8.81 -0.62
N PRO A 249 22.85 -7.97 -1.12
CA PRO A 249 24.20 -8.31 -1.61
C PRO A 249 25.07 -8.99 -0.54
N GLY A 250 26.07 -9.74 -0.98
CA GLY A 250 27.05 -10.40 -0.11
C GLY A 250 28.28 -9.52 0.14
N PRO A 251 29.23 -10.00 0.96
CA PRO A 251 30.43 -9.23 1.29
C PRO A 251 31.46 -9.17 0.15
N GLY A 252 31.31 -9.99 -0.90
CA GLY A 252 32.27 -10.08 -2.01
C GLY A 252 32.20 -8.92 -3.01
N GLY A 253 31.07 -8.21 -3.09
CA GLY A 253 30.90 -7.05 -4.00
C GLY A 253 31.02 -7.39 -5.49
N THR A 254 30.90 -8.67 -5.84
CA THR A 254 30.98 -9.20 -7.21
C THR A 254 29.68 -9.00 -7.98
N ASN A 255 28.54 -8.84 -7.29
CA ASN A 255 27.21 -8.84 -7.89
C ASN A 255 26.98 -10.06 -8.82
N GLN A 256 27.51 -11.22 -8.43
CA GLN A 256 27.46 -12.46 -9.18
C GLN A 256 26.94 -13.60 -8.31
N VAL A 257 26.19 -14.50 -8.94
CA VAL A 257 25.92 -15.83 -8.39
C VAL A 257 26.44 -16.88 -9.36
N ARG A 258 27.23 -17.82 -8.85
CA ARG A 258 27.85 -18.90 -9.63
C ARG A 258 27.57 -20.24 -8.97
N MET A 259 26.95 -21.15 -9.70
CA MET A 259 26.87 -22.56 -9.37
C MET A 259 27.85 -23.33 -10.26
N GLN A 260 28.77 -24.05 -9.64
CA GLN A 260 29.72 -24.94 -10.31
C GLN A 260 29.53 -26.37 -9.83
N LEU A 261 29.43 -27.29 -10.78
CA LEU A 261 29.26 -28.73 -10.55
C LEU A 261 30.53 -29.44 -11.02
N GLY A 262 31.18 -30.19 -10.13
CA GLY A 262 32.22 -31.14 -10.50
C GLY A 262 31.58 -32.48 -10.85
N LEU A 263 31.78 -32.97 -12.07
CA LEU A 263 31.11 -34.17 -12.59
C LEU A 263 32.01 -35.41 -12.47
N ALA A 264 31.38 -36.60 -12.41
CA ALA A 264 32.07 -37.88 -12.26
C ALA A 264 33.02 -38.23 -13.43
N ASN A 265 32.80 -37.63 -14.60
CA ASN A 265 33.67 -37.76 -15.77
C ASN A 265 34.88 -36.80 -15.76
N GLY A 266 35.08 -36.04 -14.67
CA GLY A 266 36.17 -35.07 -14.52
C GLY A 266 35.91 -33.69 -15.15
N SER A 267 34.79 -33.50 -15.85
CA SER A 267 34.40 -32.19 -16.39
C SER A 267 33.64 -31.33 -15.37
N THR A 268 33.39 -30.06 -15.72
CA THR A 268 32.64 -29.12 -14.89
C THR A 268 31.49 -28.50 -15.65
N ALA A 269 30.33 -28.40 -15.02
CA ALA A 269 29.18 -27.65 -15.53
C ALA A 269 28.96 -26.40 -14.68
N THR A 270 28.65 -25.26 -15.30
CA THR A 270 28.53 -23.97 -14.58
C THR A 270 27.30 -23.19 -14.99
N LEU A 271 26.60 -22.60 -14.01
CA LEU A 271 25.54 -21.63 -14.20
C LEU A 271 25.94 -20.32 -13.51
N VAL A 272 25.91 -19.20 -14.25
CA VAL A 272 26.27 -17.88 -13.73
C VAL A 272 25.17 -16.87 -14.03
N THR A 273 24.86 -16.04 -13.04
CA THR A 273 24.07 -14.81 -13.22
C THR A 273 24.85 -13.62 -12.66
N ASN A 274 24.62 -12.44 -13.24
CA ASN A 274 25.31 -11.21 -12.88
C ASN A 274 24.30 -10.07 -12.71
N GLY A 275 24.74 -8.98 -12.08
CA GLY A 275 23.96 -7.75 -11.90
C GLY A 275 23.46 -7.57 -10.47
N ALA A 276 22.82 -6.44 -10.22
CA ALA A 276 22.36 -6.05 -8.87
C ALA A 276 21.34 -7.04 -8.27
N TRP A 277 20.70 -7.84 -9.14
CA TRP A 277 19.70 -8.84 -8.77
C TRP A 277 20.10 -10.26 -9.21
N ALA A 278 21.41 -10.55 -9.29
CA ALA A 278 21.90 -11.83 -9.79
C ALA A 278 21.32 -13.03 -9.04
N LEU A 279 21.14 -12.94 -7.71
CA LEU A 279 20.54 -14.02 -6.93
C LEU A 279 19.06 -14.26 -7.27
N ASN A 280 18.28 -13.20 -7.47
CA ASN A 280 16.90 -13.34 -7.95
C ASN A 280 16.89 -13.98 -9.34
N ARG A 281 17.78 -13.54 -10.25
CA ARG A 281 17.87 -14.12 -11.60
C ARG A 281 18.30 -15.57 -11.58
N PHE A 282 19.21 -15.91 -10.68
CA PHE A 282 19.64 -17.28 -10.46
C PHE A 282 18.42 -18.13 -10.12
N PHE A 283 17.65 -17.72 -9.10
CA PHE A 283 16.41 -18.41 -8.72
C PHE A 283 15.42 -18.54 -9.89
N ASP A 284 15.26 -17.50 -10.72
CA ASP A 284 14.37 -17.53 -11.88
C ASP A 284 14.83 -18.47 -13.02
N LYS A 285 16.08 -18.97 -13.00
CA LYS A 285 16.56 -20.01 -13.93
C LYS A 285 16.07 -21.42 -13.55
N ALA A 286 15.54 -21.60 -12.34
CA ALA A 286 15.07 -22.88 -11.87
C ALA A 286 13.59 -23.12 -12.16
N SER A 287 13.21 -24.40 -12.26
CA SER A 287 11.82 -24.81 -12.08
C SER A 287 11.49 -24.82 -10.59
N THR A 288 10.45 -24.12 -10.18
CA THR A 288 10.14 -23.91 -8.75
C THR A 288 8.91 -24.68 -8.30
N SER A 289 8.98 -25.28 -7.11
CA SER A 289 7.85 -25.92 -6.43
C SER A 289 7.77 -25.47 -4.95
N PRO A 290 6.62 -25.67 -4.27
CA PRO A 290 6.53 -25.45 -2.83
C PRO A 290 7.60 -26.24 -2.06
N GLY A 291 8.23 -25.60 -1.07
CA GLY A 291 9.19 -26.25 -0.18
C GLY A 291 8.52 -26.90 1.04
N ALA A 292 9.35 -27.31 2.00
CA ALA A 292 8.87 -27.97 3.23
C ALA A 292 8.12 -27.00 4.17
N GLY A 293 8.49 -25.71 4.14
CA GLY A 293 7.78 -24.64 4.85
C GLY A 293 6.84 -23.88 3.92
N SER A 294 5.82 -23.24 4.48
CA SER A 294 4.85 -22.43 3.72
C SER A 294 5.49 -21.28 2.93
N LEU A 295 6.64 -20.79 3.39
CA LEU A 295 7.39 -19.69 2.78
C LEU A 295 8.58 -20.16 1.92
N SER A 296 9.00 -21.42 2.06
CA SER A 296 10.16 -21.94 1.32
C SER A 296 9.76 -22.42 -0.07
N ARG A 297 10.75 -22.43 -0.97
CA ARG A 297 10.61 -22.91 -2.34
C ARG A 297 11.76 -23.84 -2.68
N GLN A 298 11.44 -24.97 -3.29
CA GLN A 298 12.43 -25.77 -3.97
C GLN A 298 12.63 -25.20 -5.38
N ALA A 299 13.89 -25.10 -5.79
CA ALA A 299 14.34 -24.62 -7.07
C ALA A 299 15.22 -25.71 -7.69
N THR A 300 14.72 -26.36 -8.74
CA THR A 300 15.45 -27.37 -9.50
C THR A 300 16.11 -26.73 -10.71
N PHE A 301 17.43 -26.73 -10.71
CA PHE A 301 18.30 -26.22 -11.76
C PHE A 301 18.69 -27.37 -12.69
N SER A 302 18.70 -27.11 -14.00
CA SER A 302 19.34 -27.98 -14.97
C SER A 302 20.57 -27.26 -15.53
N VAL A 303 21.76 -27.81 -15.31
CA VAL A 303 23.04 -27.25 -15.75
C VAL A 303 23.74 -28.32 -16.59
N ASP A 304 23.86 -28.07 -17.90
CA ASP A 304 24.39 -29.02 -18.89
C ASP A 304 23.76 -30.42 -18.81
N GLY A 305 22.45 -30.49 -18.55
CA GLY A 305 21.70 -31.74 -18.44
C GLY A 305 21.71 -32.39 -17.05
N HIS A 306 22.49 -31.86 -16.11
CA HIS A 306 22.54 -32.35 -14.73
C HIS A 306 21.61 -31.55 -13.81
N GLN A 307 20.93 -32.21 -12.89
CA GLN A 307 19.97 -31.59 -11.99
C GLN A 307 20.49 -31.39 -10.57
N VAL A 308 20.19 -30.21 -10.03
CA VAL A 308 20.38 -29.87 -8.62
C VAL A 308 19.10 -29.22 -8.10
N THR A 309 18.56 -29.73 -7.00
CA THR A 309 17.46 -29.10 -6.28
C THR A 309 17.99 -28.44 -5.02
N LEU A 310 17.82 -27.12 -4.93
CA LEU A 310 18.08 -26.33 -3.73
C LEU A 310 16.76 -25.85 -3.15
N GLU A 311 16.70 -25.70 -1.83
CA GLU A 311 15.60 -25.03 -1.15
C GLU A 311 16.04 -23.64 -0.69
N PHE A 312 15.24 -22.63 -1.03
CA PHE A 312 15.40 -21.25 -0.61
C PHE A 312 14.29 -20.92 0.39
N ALA A 313 14.68 -20.65 1.64
CA ALA A 313 13.78 -20.22 2.70
C ALA A 313 14.06 -18.76 3.06
N PRO A 314 13.13 -17.82 2.81
CA PRO A 314 13.30 -16.43 3.23
C PRO A 314 13.25 -16.33 4.76
N ASN A 315 13.98 -15.38 5.33
CA ASN A 315 13.94 -15.11 6.78
C ASN A 315 12.71 -14.27 7.20
N SER A 316 11.82 -13.93 6.26
CA SER A 316 10.62 -13.13 6.46
C SER A 316 9.42 -13.75 5.75
N ILE A 317 8.21 -13.41 6.18
CA ILE A 317 6.95 -13.76 5.50
C ILE A 317 6.83 -13.15 4.10
N ARG A 318 7.70 -12.18 3.76
CA ARG A 318 7.79 -11.59 2.41
C ARG A 318 9.03 -12.13 1.71
N ASN A 319 8.79 -12.75 0.56
CA ASN A 319 9.80 -13.51 -0.17
C ASN A 319 10.33 -12.65 -1.33
N PRO A 320 11.64 -12.29 -1.36
CA PRO A 320 12.23 -11.46 -2.42
C PRO A 320 12.23 -12.16 -3.79
N PHE A 321 12.03 -13.48 -3.84
CA PHE A 321 11.88 -14.25 -5.06
C PHE A 321 10.43 -14.30 -5.56
N GLN A 322 9.45 -13.88 -4.75
CA GLN A 322 8.03 -13.92 -5.10
C GLN A 322 7.35 -12.59 -4.78
N LEU A 323 7.60 -11.61 -5.63
CA LEU A 323 7.03 -10.28 -5.53
C LEU A 323 5.60 -10.25 -6.10
N PRO A 324 4.70 -9.44 -5.51
CA PRO A 324 3.43 -9.13 -6.17
C PRO A 324 3.69 -8.36 -7.47
N ARG A 325 2.77 -8.47 -8.42
CA ARG A 325 2.79 -7.62 -9.61
C ARG A 325 2.62 -6.17 -9.16
N PHE A 326 3.59 -5.32 -9.47
CA PHE A 326 3.53 -3.89 -9.20
C PHE A 326 3.03 -3.13 -10.43
N SER A 327 2.18 -2.13 -10.21
CA SER A 327 1.76 -1.18 -11.25
C SER A 327 2.04 0.23 -10.77
N CYS A 328 2.65 1.05 -11.63
CA CYS A 328 2.83 2.45 -11.33
C CYS A 328 1.46 3.12 -11.10
N PRO A 329 1.37 4.04 -10.12
CA PRO A 329 0.18 4.83 -9.90
C PRO A 329 -0.14 5.78 -11.07
#